data_AF-A0AAW5N1C5-F1
#
_entry.id   AF-A0AAW5N1C5-F1
#
_cell.length_a   1.000
_cell.length_b   1.000
_cell.length_c   1.000
_cell.angle_alpha   90.00
_cell.angle_beta   90.00
_cell.angle_gamma   90.00
#
_symmetry.space_group_name_H-M   'P 1'
#
loop_
_entity.id
_entity.type
_entity.pdbx_description
1 polymer ?
#
loop_
_entity_poly.entity_id
_entity_poly.type
_entity_poly.pdbx_seq_one_letter_code
_entity_poly.pdbx_strand_id
1 'polypeptide(L)'
;AAGGAASTTGFWDGPPLVSAAALGDSNTGMHLLIGLLAALLHREKTGRGQRVTMSMQDAVLNLCRVKLRDQQRLDKLGYLEEYPQ
;
A
#
# COMPACT_ATOMS: atom_id res chain seq x y z
N ALA A 1 -4.33 -5.92 8.76
CA ALA A 1 -3.87 -7.31 8.49
C ALA A 1 -3.81 -7.63 6.99
N ALA A 2 -4.94 -7.61 6.26
CA ALA A 2 -5.04 -8.12 4.87
C ALA A 2 -4.20 -7.41 3.77
N GLY A 3 -3.54 -6.29 4.06
CA GLY A 3 -2.66 -5.58 3.11
C GLY A 3 -1.15 -5.68 3.44
N GLY A 4 -0.76 -6.50 4.43
CA GLY A 4 0.65 -6.68 4.80
C GLY A 4 1.22 -5.63 5.78
N ALA A 5 0.47 -4.58 6.13
CA ALA A 5 0.98 -3.56 7.06
C ALA A 5 1.36 -4.11 8.45
N ALA A 6 0.53 -5.02 8.99
CA ALA A 6 0.78 -5.60 10.31
C ALA A 6 2.04 -6.50 10.33
N SER A 7 2.30 -7.26 9.26
CA SER A 7 3.52 -8.08 9.16
C SER A 7 4.81 -7.26 9.00
N THR A 8 4.69 -5.96 8.72
CA THR A 8 5.84 -5.04 8.59
C THR A 8 6.04 -4.14 9.80
N THR A 9 5.19 -4.25 10.83
CA THR A 9 5.23 -3.41 12.03
C THR A 9 5.39 -4.32 13.24
N GLY A 10 6.35 -4.04 14.12
CA GLY A 10 6.63 -4.87 15.28
C GLY A 10 8.08 -4.78 15.72
N PHE A 11 8.43 -5.61 16.70
CA PHE A 11 9.83 -5.84 17.11
C PHE A 11 10.39 -7.05 16.36
N TRP A 12 11.72 -7.16 16.30
CA TRP A 12 12.42 -8.24 15.59
C TRP A 12 11.95 -9.65 16.03
N ASP A 13 11.96 -9.91 17.33
CA ASP A 13 11.51 -11.18 17.93
C ASP A 13 10.08 -11.09 18.50
N GLY A 14 9.32 -10.08 18.10
CA GLY A 14 7.96 -9.82 18.59
C GLY A 14 6.89 -10.30 17.61
N PRO A 15 5.65 -10.52 18.09
CA PRO A 15 4.54 -10.77 17.18
C PRO A 15 4.30 -9.55 16.27
N PRO A 16 3.74 -9.75 15.05
CA PRO A 16 3.27 -8.66 14.21
C PRO A 16 2.32 -7.72 14.96
N LEU A 17 2.55 -6.42 14.86
CA LEU A 17 1.76 -5.39 15.53
C LEU A 17 0.94 -4.60 14.52
N VAL A 18 -0.23 -4.12 14.96
CA VAL A 18 -1.02 -3.18 14.17
C VAL A 18 -0.35 -1.81 14.24
N SER A 19 -0.09 -1.21 13.08
CA SER A 19 0.38 0.17 13.03
C SER A 19 -0.67 1.09 13.65
N ALA A 20 -0.27 1.94 14.59
CA ALA A 20 -1.16 2.94 15.20
C ALA A 20 -1.58 4.01 14.18
N ALA A 21 -0.80 4.20 13.11
CA ALA A 21 -1.21 5.04 12.00
C ALA A 21 -2.30 4.32 11.20
N ALA A 22 -3.44 4.99 10.98
CA ALA A 22 -4.53 4.53 10.12
C ALA A 22 -4.15 4.58 8.62
N LEU A 23 -3.06 3.89 8.27
CA LEU A 23 -2.42 3.94 6.96
C LEU A 23 -3.37 3.52 5.84
N GLY A 24 -4.25 2.55 6.11
CA GLY A 24 -5.27 2.13 5.16
C GLY A 24 -6.28 3.24 4.86
N ASP A 25 -6.83 3.86 5.91
CA ASP A 25 -7.90 4.86 5.76
C ASP A 25 -7.39 6.11 5.04
N SER A 26 -6.30 6.71 5.55
CA SER A 26 -5.75 7.94 4.98
C SER A 26 -5.24 7.71 3.55
N ASN A 27 -4.56 6.59 3.29
CA ASN A 27 -4.00 6.34 1.96
C ASN A 27 -5.08 6.05 0.92
N THR A 28 -6.14 5.33 1.30
CA THR A 28 -7.29 5.07 0.41
C THR A 28 -7.97 6.38 0.03
N GLY A 29 -8.18 7.29 1.01
CA GLY A 29 -8.75 8.60 0.77
C GLY A 29 -7.90 9.44 -0.20
N MET A 30 -6.58 9.46 -0.01
CA MET A 30 -5.67 10.17 -0.92
C MET A 30 -5.69 9.61 -2.35
N HIS A 31 -5.64 8.28 -2.52
CA HIS A 31 -5.70 7.66 -3.84
C HIS A 31 -7.04 7.93 -4.54
N LEU A 32 -8.15 7.86 -3.79
CA LEU A 32 -9.48 8.16 -4.32
C LEU A 32 -9.59 9.63 -4.76
N LEU A 33 -9.06 10.57 -3.96
CA LEU A 33 -9.03 11.99 -4.31
C LEU A 33 -8.21 12.24 -5.58
N ILE A 34 -7.03 11.64 -5.70
CA ILE A 34 -6.19 11.74 -6.92
C ILE A 34 -6.96 11.24 -8.15
N GLY A 35 -7.61 10.07 -8.04
CA GLY A 35 -8.43 9.53 -9.13
C GLY A 35 -9.62 10.43 -9.49
N LEU A 36 -10.27 11.04 -8.50
CA LEU A 36 -11.35 12.02 -8.70
C LEU A 36 -10.87 13.26 -9.44
N LEU A 37 -9.73 13.83 -9.04
CA LEU A 37 -9.13 14.98 -9.71
C LEU A 37 -8.77 14.66 -11.16
N ALA A 38 -8.22 13.47 -11.42
CA ALA A 38 -7.93 13.00 -12.77
C ALA A 38 -9.21 12.85 -13.62
N ALA A 39 -10.28 12.30 -13.04
CA ALA A 39 -11.58 12.16 -13.71
C ALA A 39 -12.23 13.51 -14.00
N LEU A 40 -12.08 14.49 -13.11
CA LEU A 40 -12.56 15.87 -13.33
C LEU A 40 -11.80 16.53 -14.49
N LEU A 41 -10.47 16.41 -14.53
CA LEU A 41 -9.65 16.91 -15.63
C LEU A 41 -10.00 16.23 -16.97
N HIS A 42 -10.29 14.92 -16.94
CA HIS A 42 -10.76 14.19 -18.11
C HIS A 42 -12.12 14.72 -18.59
N ARG A 43 -13.06 14.97 -17.67
CA ARG A 43 -14.38 15.55 -17.99
C ARG A 43 -14.27 16.94 -18.60
N GLU A 44 -13.37 17.78 -18.10
CA GLU A 44 -13.14 19.12 -18.65
C GLU A 44 -12.68 19.07 -20.11
N LYS A 45 -11.80 18.12 -20.45
CA LYS A 45 -11.25 17.97 -21.81
C LYS A 45 -12.19 17.27 -22.79
N THR A 46 -13.05 16.37 -22.31
CA THR A 46 -13.82 15.45 -23.17
C THR A 46 -15.34 15.58 -23.04
N GLY A 47 -15.82 16.31 -22.03
CA GLY A 47 -17.24 16.35 -21.64
C GLY A 47 -17.75 15.09 -20.94
N ARG A 48 -16.93 14.04 -20.76
CA ARG A 48 -17.36 12.74 -20.22
C ARG A 48 -16.84 12.51 -18.81
N GLY A 49 -17.73 12.18 -17.87
CA GLY A 49 -17.36 11.76 -16.52
C GLY A 49 -16.84 10.31 -16.49
N GLN A 50 -16.18 9.95 -15.39
CA GLN A 50 -15.71 8.58 -15.12
C GLN A 50 -16.09 8.16 -13.71
N ARG A 51 -16.37 6.87 -13.52
CA ARG A 51 -16.53 6.26 -12.19
C ARG A 51 -15.15 5.91 -11.65
N VAL A 52 -14.83 6.40 -10.46
CA VAL A 52 -13.57 6.12 -9.76
C VAL A 52 -13.86 5.22 -8.57
N THR A 53 -13.08 4.16 -8.40
CA THR A 53 -13.17 3.23 -7.28
C THR A 53 -11.78 2.95 -6.73
N MET A 54 -11.64 2.83 -5.42
CA MET A 54 -10.37 2.49 -4.77
C MET A 54 -10.58 1.41 -3.72
N SER A 55 -9.71 0.40 -3.72
CA SER A 55 -9.66 -0.65 -2.71
C SER A 55 -8.73 -0.26 -1.57
N MET A 56 -9.20 -0.41 -0.33
CA MET A 56 -8.35 -0.20 0.84
C MET A 56 -7.19 -1.19 0.88
N GLN A 57 -7.42 -2.43 0.41
CA GLN A 57 -6.37 -3.44 0.37
C GLN A 57 -5.24 -3.00 -0.56
N ASP A 58 -5.55 -2.53 -1.77
CA ASP A 58 -4.56 -2.08 -2.75
C ASP A 58 -3.80 -0.85 -2.25
N ALA A 59 -4.49 0.07 -1.57
CA ALA A 59 -3.86 1.22 -0.95
C ALA A 59 -2.81 0.80 0.10
N VAL A 60 -3.14 -0.16 0.97
CA VAL A 60 -2.19 -0.66 1.97
C VAL A 60 -1.05 -1.43 1.32
N LEU A 61 -1.34 -2.26 0.32
CA LEU A 61 -0.35 -3.05 -0.41
C LEU A 61 0.68 -2.15 -1.11
N ASN A 62 0.23 -1.01 -1.65
CA ASN A 62 1.09 0.01 -2.24
C ASN A 62 2.10 0.60 -1.23
N LEU A 63 1.72 0.76 0.05
CA LEU A 63 2.64 1.23 1.09
C LEU A 63 3.65 0.15 1.50
N CYS A 64 3.23 -1.12 1.51
CA CYS A 64 4.08 -2.25 1.89
C CYS A 64 4.90 -2.83 0.73
N ARG A 65 4.81 -2.26 -0.49
CA ARG A 65 5.38 -2.85 -1.72
C ARG A 65 6.87 -3.15 -1.66
N VAL A 66 7.65 -2.35 -0.93
CA VAL A 66 9.10 -2.58 -0.77
C VAL A 66 9.35 -3.83 0.07
N LYS A 67 8.62 -3.98 1.17
CA LYS A 67 8.72 -5.16 2.04
C LYS A 67 8.19 -6.41 1.37
N LEU A 68 7.12 -6.30 0.58
CA LEU A 68 6.63 -7.41 -0.23
C LEU A 68 7.65 -7.87 -1.27
N ARG A 69 8.29 -6.93 -1.98
CA ARG A 69 9.39 -7.23 -2.91
C ARG A 69 10.54 -7.93 -2.19
N ASP A 70 10.94 -7.44 -1.02
CA ASP A 70 12.05 -8.02 -0.28
C ASP A 70 11.72 -9.42 0.23
N GLN A 71 10.48 -9.68 0.66
CA GLN A 71 10.02 -11.04 0.98
C GLN A 71 10.16 -11.97 -0.22
N GLN A 72 9.71 -11.55 -1.40
CA GLN A 72 9.84 -12.36 -2.63
C GLN A 72 11.31 -12.63 -3.02
N ARG A 73 12.22 -11.71 -2.69
CA ARG A 73 13.66 -11.92 -2.91
C ARG A 73 14.21 -12.89 -1.89
N LEU A 74 13.84 -12.74 -0.62
CA LEU A 74 14.24 -13.64 0.46
C LEU A 74 13.80 -15.08 0.18
N ASP A 75 12.56 -15.27 -0.27
CA ASP A 75 12.02 -16.61 -0.63
C ASP A 75 12.84 -17.30 -1.73
N LYS A 76 13.54 -16.54 -2.58
CA LYS A 76 14.37 -17.06 -3.68
C LYS A 76 15.84 -17.23 -3.31
N LEU A 77 16.39 -16.28 -2.56
CA LEU A 77 17.83 -16.19 -2.28
C LEU A 77 18.21 -16.82 -0.93
N GLY A 78 17.25 -16.96 -0.02
CA GLY A 78 17.46 -17.44 1.35
C GLY A 78 18.05 -16.40 2.31
N TYR A 79 18.67 -15.34 1.79
CA TYR A 79 19.21 -14.23 2.59
C TYR A 79 19.23 -12.91 1.79
N LEU A 80 19.37 -11.78 2.49
CA LEU A 80 19.52 -10.43 1.92
C LEU A 80 20.63 -9.69 2.67
N GLU A 81 21.71 -9.32 1.97
CA GLU A 81 22.93 -8.71 2.57
C GLU A 81 22.66 -7.32 3.18
N GLU A 82 21.65 -6.61 2.67
CA GLU A 82 21.24 -5.31 3.18
C GLU A 82 20.49 -5.34 4.53
N TYR A 83 20.16 -6.54 5.04
CA TYR A 83 19.44 -6.71 6.30
C TYR A 83 20.30 -7.40 7.38
N PRO A 84 20.14 -7.04 8.66
CA PRO A 84 20.68 -7.84 9.77
C PRO A 84 20.18 -9.28 9.67
N GLN A 85 21.08 -10.23 9.90
CA GLN A 85 20.75 -11.65 9.93
C GLN A 85 20.31 -12.06 11.33
#